data_AF-A0A2V9MY86-F1
#
_entry.id   AF-A0A2V9MY86-F1
#
_cell.length_a   1.000
_cell.length_b   1.000
_cell.length_c   1.000
_cell.angle_alpha   90.00
_cell.angle_beta   90.00
_cell.angle_gamma   90.00
#
_symmetry.space_group_name_H-M   'P 1'
#
loop_
_entity.id
_entity.type
_entity.pdbx_description
1 polymer ?
#
loop_
_entity_poly.entity_id
_entity_poly.type
_entity_poly.pdbx_seq_one_letter_code
_entity_poly.pdbx_strand_id
1 'polypeptide(L)'
;MHNFSPPLRVLGRRAFLGRMAAGAALLAPGAALFAKNKGKGKGPGLTKGDAALLRFAAAAEILETDFWVQYNELAGIQDSEEPDGSGNQPYHDAVAQLDEDMDQYIHDNTEDERTHFTFLNAYLASKGAQPVDLEQFRTLPGSTATGSSGKLRLTNLTKLTLDTSWWTRYRSRTQNPDLSPGFVFPQAIPDLSHGQHTAIPRTNNDTNDPNLLQVIANTAGFHFATIEQGGNSLYPSMAQRA
;
A
#
# COMPACT_ATOMS: atom_id res chain seq x y z
N MET A 1 28.77 -49.53 -30.90
CA MET A 1 27.54 -49.14 -30.17
C MET A 1 27.97 -48.22 -29.04
N HIS A 2 27.92 -46.89 -29.26
CA HIS A 2 28.28 -45.88 -28.27
C HIS A 2 27.03 -45.48 -27.48
N ASN A 3 27.00 -45.76 -26.18
CA ASN A 3 25.96 -45.28 -25.27
C ASN A 3 26.48 -44.02 -24.58
N PHE A 4 25.82 -42.88 -24.85
CA PHE A 4 26.03 -41.62 -24.15
C PHE A 4 25.14 -41.58 -22.91
N SER A 5 25.74 -41.51 -21.73
CA SER A 5 25.04 -41.03 -20.52
C SER A 5 25.31 -39.53 -20.37
N PRO A 6 24.29 -38.67 -20.23
CA PRO A 6 24.52 -37.28 -19.85
C PRO A 6 24.79 -37.17 -18.33
N PRO A 7 25.63 -36.21 -17.89
CA PRO A 7 25.84 -35.99 -16.46
C PRO A 7 24.64 -35.28 -15.82
N LEU A 8 24.33 -35.68 -14.59
CA LEU A 8 23.37 -35.02 -13.70
C LEU A 8 23.78 -33.55 -13.47
N ARG A 9 22.97 -32.59 -13.95
CA ARG A 9 23.08 -31.18 -13.55
C ARG A 9 22.54 -31.02 -12.14
N VAL A 10 23.44 -30.86 -11.17
CA VAL A 10 23.11 -30.26 -9.88
C VAL A 10 22.96 -28.76 -10.11
N LEU A 11 21.72 -28.28 -10.22
CA LEU A 11 21.41 -26.85 -10.20
C LEU A 11 21.59 -26.34 -8.76
N GLY A 12 22.61 -25.52 -8.55
CA GLY A 12 22.88 -24.86 -7.28
C GLY A 12 21.74 -23.91 -6.90
N ARG A 13 21.08 -24.19 -5.76
CA ARG A 13 19.98 -23.42 -5.16
C ARG A 13 20.36 -22.01 -4.67
N ARG A 14 21.46 -21.42 -5.15
CA ARG A 14 21.99 -20.12 -4.70
C ARG A 14 22.11 -19.05 -5.80
N ALA A 15 21.72 -19.37 -7.03
CA ALA A 15 21.79 -18.40 -8.14
C ALA A 15 20.50 -17.58 -8.33
N PHE A 16 19.41 -17.88 -7.59
CA PHE A 16 18.13 -17.17 -7.75
C PHE A 16 17.95 -16.00 -6.76
N LEU A 17 18.62 -16.02 -5.61
CA LEU A 17 18.62 -14.91 -4.64
C LEU A 17 19.51 -13.72 -5.04
N GLY A 18 20.28 -13.84 -6.12
CA GLY A 18 21.14 -12.77 -6.63
C GLY A 18 20.45 -11.81 -7.62
N ARG A 19 19.15 -11.95 -7.88
CA ARG A 19 18.43 -11.16 -8.89
C ARG A 19 17.18 -10.43 -8.41
N MET A 20 16.74 -10.62 -7.17
CA MET A 20 15.70 -9.79 -6.52
C MET A 20 16.29 -8.56 -5.79
N ALA A 21 17.61 -8.50 -5.59
CA ALA A 21 18.27 -7.33 -4.98
C ALA A 21 18.44 -6.13 -5.93
N ALA A 22 17.88 -6.20 -7.15
CA ALA A 22 17.87 -5.10 -8.13
C ALA A 22 16.46 -4.52 -8.36
N GLY A 23 15.47 -4.89 -7.54
CA GLY A 23 14.09 -4.37 -7.58
C GLY A 23 13.82 -3.25 -6.56
N ALA A 24 14.48 -3.27 -5.40
CA ALA A 24 14.33 -2.24 -4.35
C ALA A 24 14.94 -0.87 -4.72
N ALA A 25 15.58 -0.75 -5.90
CA ALA A 25 16.17 0.50 -6.38
C ALA A 25 15.28 1.28 -7.36
N LEU A 26 14.06 0.80 -7.64
CA LEU A 26 13.17 1.40 -8.65
C LEU A 26 11.87 2.03 -8.11
N LEU A 27 11.64 2.01 -6.79
CA LEU A 27 10.47 2.67 -6.17
C LEU A 27 10.76 3.98 -5.46
N ALA A 28 11.97 4.55 -5.59
CA ALA A 28 12.24 5.91 -5.14
C ALA A 28 12.76 6.80 -6.29
N PRO A 29 11.91 7.28 -7.21
CA PRO A 29 12.27 8.39 -8.09
C PRO A 29 12.63 9.67 -7.29
N GLY A 30 12.25 9.75 -6.01
CA GLY A 30 12.52 10.89 -5.13
C GLY A 30 13.88 10.89 -4.44
N ALA A 31 14.45 9.72 -4.08
CA ALA A 31 15.67 9.68 -3.27
C ALA A 31 16.93 10.12 -4.05
N ALA A 32 16.98 9.84 -5.36
CA ALA A 32 18.11 10.21 -6.21
C ALA A 32 18.16 11.71 -6.56
N LEU A 33 17.05 12.45 -6.44
CA LEU A 33 17.02 13.88 -6.74
C LEU A 33 17.70 14.75 -5.67
N PHE A 34 17.92 14.23 -4.46
CA PHE A 34 18.59 14.96 -3.38
C PHE A 34 20.11 14.75 -3.32
N ALA A 35 20.66 13.84 -4.14
CA ALA A 35 22.08 13.48 -4.12
C ALA A 35 22.95 14.38 -5.03
N LYS A 36 22.77 15.70 -4.96
CA LYS A 36 23.76 16.63 -5.53
C LYS A 36 23.81 17.97 -4.79
N ASN A 37 24.37 17.97 -3.58
CA ASN A 37 25.11 19.12 -3.10
C ASN A 37 26.22 18.73 -2.12
N LYS A 38 27.46 18.99 -2.54
CA LYS A 38 28.65 18.98 -1.69
C LYS A 38 28.66 20.26 -0.85
N GLY A 39 28.74 20.15 0.47
CA GLY A 39 29.11 21.28 1.32
C GLY A 39 28.79 21.10 2.80
N LYS A 40 29.81 20.92 3.64
CA LYS A 40 29.72 21.18 5.09
C LYS A 40 29.37 22.66 5.29
N GLY A 41 28.24 22.94 5.92
CA GLY A 41 27.82 24.28 6.34
C GLY A 41 26.32 24.28 6.66
N LYS A 42 25.90 25.04 7.68
CA LYS A 42 24.50 25.36 7.96
C LYS A 42 23.80 25.77 6.66
N GLY A 43 23.11 24.84 5.99
CA GLY A 43 22.22 25.19 4.89
C GLY A 43 21.11 26.10 5.43
N PRO A 44 20.50 26.96 4.61
CA PRO A 44 19.28 27.64 5.01
C PRO A 44 18.28 26.58 5.51
N GLY A 45 17.63 26.85 6.64
CA GLY A 45 16.59 25.96 7.17
C GLY A 45 15.48 25.74 6.14
N LEU A 46 14.66 24.69 6.34
CA LEU A 46 13.51 24.43 5.46
C LEU A 46 12.72 25.71 5.25
N THR A 47 12.43 26.05 4.00
CA THR A 47 11.50 27.14 3.73
C THR A 47 10.12 26.76 4.25
N LYS A 48 9.22 27.76 4.38
CA LYS A 48 7.82 27.48 4.72
C LYS A 48 7.15 26.58 3.67
N GLY A 49 7.57 26.68 2.40
CA GLY A 49 7.08 25.84 1.31
C GLY A 49 7.54 24.40 1.46
N ASP A 50 8.83 24.17 1.63
CA ASP A 50 9.40 22.81 1.81
C ASP A 50 8.78 22.12 3.02
N ALA A 51 8.66 22.83 4.14
CA ALA A 51 8.04 22.30 5.35
C ALA A 51 6.53 22.02 5.15
N ALA A 52 5.84 22.73 4.26
CA ALA A 52 4.45 22.43 3.94
C ALA A 52 4.32 21.19 3.05
N LEU A 53 5.18 21.03 2.04
CA LEU A 53 5.22 19.84 1.19
C LEU A 53 5.54 18.59 2.00
N LEU A 54 6.55 18.64 2.87
CA LEU A 54 6.93 17.52 3.72
C LEU A 54 5.83 17.14 4.71
N ARG A 55 5.14 18.12 5.30
CA ARG A 55 3.98 17.84 6.17
C ARG A 55 2.81 17.25 5.38
N PHE A 56 2.59 17.71 4.15
CA PHE A 56 1.55 17.13 3.31
C PHE A 56 1.84 15.67 2.97
N ALA A 57 3.09 15.33 2.60
CA ALA A 57 3.52 13.94 2.43
C ALA A 57 3.35 13.15 3.73
N ALA A 58 3.85 13.64 4.86
CA ALA A 58 3.73 12.94 6.15
C ALA A 58 2.26 12.67 6.54
N ALA A 59 1.35 13.61 6.26
CA ALA A 59 -0.08 13.40 6.49
C ALA A 59 -0.67 12.32 5.57
N ALA A 60 -0.24 12.24 4.31
CA ALA A 60 -0.65 11.19 3.39
C ALA A 60 -0.14 9.82 3.89
N GLU A 61 1.14 9.69 4.21
CA GLU A 61 1.73 8.45 4.72
C GLU A 61 1.03 7.96 6.01
N ILE A 62 0.65 8.86 6.94
CA ILE A 62 -0.11 8.48 8.15
C ILE A 62 -1.48 7.86 7.79
N LEU A 63 -2.16 8.38 6.76
CA LEU A 63 -3.44 7.85 6.30
C LEU A 63 -3.26 6.50 5.57
N GLU A 64 -2.22 6.37 4.74
CA GLU A 64 -1.88 5.12 4.06
C GLU A 64 -1.48 4.03 5.07
N THR A 65 -0.71 4.37 6.11
CA THR A 65 -0.44 3.45 7.23
C THR A 65 -1.73 2.99 7.91
N ASP A 66 -2.68 3.90 8.19
CA ASP A 66 -3.94 3.51 8.84
C ASP A 66 -4.78 2.55 7.98
N PHE A 67 -4.73 2.69 6.65
CA PHE A 67 -5.31 1.70 5.74
C PHE A 67 -4.61 0.35 5.85
N TRP A 68 -3.28 0.33 5.71
CA TRP A 68 -2.49 -0.91 5.71
C TRP A 68 -2.53 -1.65 7.04
N VAL A 69 -2.45 -0.95 8.18
CA VAL A 69 -2.58 -1.55 9.52
C VAL A 69 -3.89 -2.32 9.66
N GLN A 70 -5.00 -1.78 9.15
CA GLN A 70 -6.29 -2.48 9.23
C GLN A 70 -6.30 -3.78 8.43
N TYR A 71 -5.58 -3.85 7.31
CA TYR A 71 -5.37 -5.10 6.58
C TYR A 71 -4.41 -6.03 7.31
N ASN A 72 -3.29 -5.50 7.82
CA ASN A 72 -2.26 -6.29 8.51
C ASN A 72 -2.83 -6.99 9.73
N GLU A 73 -3.61 -6.29 10.56
CA GLU A 73 -4.26 -6.87 11.75
C GLU A 73 -5.04 -8.16 11.47
N LEU A 74 -5.58 -8.32 10.26
CA LEU A 74 -6.48 -9.40 9.88
C LEU A 74 -5.85 -10.42 8.92
N ALA A 75 -4.98 -9.98 8.01
CA ALA A 75 -4.47 -10.82 6.92
C ALA A 75 -2.95 -10.71 6.69
N GLY A 76 -2.25 -9.83 7.40
CA GLY A 76 -0.79 -9.73 7.29
C GLY A 76 -0.04 -10.60 8.29
N ILE A 77 1.29 -10.58 8.19
CA ILE A 77 2.19 -11.25 9.12
C ILE A 77 2.13 -10.55 10.48
N GLN A 78 2.04 -11.32 11.56
CA GLN A 78 2.02 -10.79 12.93
C GLN A 78 3.39 -11.00 13.56
N ASP A 79 4.14 -9.92 13.74
CA ASP A 79 5.47 -9.97 14.34
C ASP A 79 5.80 -8.73 15.20
N SER A 80 7.08 -8.45 15.42
CA SER A 80 7.50 -7.31 16.21
C SER A 80 7.53 -5.98 15.45
N GLU A 81 7.56 -6.01 14.12
CA GLU A 81 7.53 -4.84 13.25
C GLU A 81 6.09 -4.31 13.18
N GLU A 82 5.12 -5.22 13.02
CA GLU A 82 3.69 -4.90 13.03
C GLU A 82 2.93 -5.66 14.13
N PRO A 83 2.94 -5.15 15.39
CA PRO A 83 2.42 -5.86 16.56
C PRO A 83 0.89 -5.72 16.75
N ASP A 84 0.21 -5.00 15.87
CA ASP A 84 -1.21 -4.71 16.00
C ASP A 84 -2.06 -5.84 15.40
N GLY A 85 -3.04 -6.30 16.19
CA GLY A 85 -3.96 -7.35 15.79
C GLY A 85 -3.48 -8.74 16.20
N SER A 86 -4.20 -9.76 15.72
CA SER A 86 -3.86 -11.17 15.97
C SER A 86 -4.22 -12.10 14.82
N GLY A 87 -4.64 -11.54 13.67
CA GLY A 87 -5.00 -12.27 12.48
C GLY A 87 -6.42 -12.83 12.48
N ASN A 88 -6.95 -13.06 11.28
CA ASN A 88 -8.24 -13.66 11.01
C ASN A 88 -8.07 -14.72 9.92
N GLN A 89 -7.87 -15.99 10.31
CA GLN A 89 -7.51 -17.05 9.37
C GLN A 89 -8.46 -17.16 8.15
N PRO A 90 -9.81 -17.13 8.31
CA PRO A 90 -10.69 -17.16 7.15
C PRO A 90 -10.46 -15.99 6.18
N TYR A 91 -10.24 -14.78 6.69
CA TYR A 91 -10.00 -13.61 5.85
C TYR A 91 -8.61 -13.63 5.20
N HIS A 92 -7.58 -14.02 5.96
CA HIS A 92 -6.25 -14.31 5.45
C HIS A 92 -6.31 -15.28 4.26
N ASP A 93 -7.02 -16.40 4.40
CA ASP A 93 -7.14 -17.42 3.35
C ASP A 93 -7.90 -16.90 2.11
N ALA A 94 -8.90 -16.04 2.31
CA ALA A 94 -9.66 -15.41 1.21
C ALA A 94 -8.80 -14.39 0.45
N VAL A 95 -7.97 -13.64 1.16
CA VAL A 95 -7.02 -12.68 0.58
C VAL A 95 -5.89 -13.41 -0.16
N ALA A 96 -5.42 -14.54 0.34
CA ALA A 96 -4.42 -15.40 -0.31
C ALA A 96 -4.90 -16.03 -1.64
N GLN A 97 -6.19 -15.96 -1.97
CA GLN A 97 -6.69 -16.33 -3.31
C GLN A 97 -6.33 -15.30 -4.38
N LEU A 98 -5.99 -14.06 -3.99
CA LEU A 98 -5.54 -13.02 -4.91
C LEU A 98 -4.10 -13.27 -5.38
N ASP A 99 -3.23 -13.60 -4.42
CA ASP A 99 -1.83 -14.01 -4.58
C ASP A 99 -1.42 -14.79 -3.33
N GLU A 100 -0.55 -15.80 -3.47
CA GLU A 100 -0.18 -16.69 -2.36
C GLU A 100 0.65 -16.01 -1.27
N ASP A 101 1.36 -14.93 -1.61
CA ASP A 101 2.23 -14.16 -0.70
C ASP A 101 1.57 -12.83 -0.24
N MET A 102 0.24 -12.76 -0.24
CA MET A 102 -0.50 -11.52 0.04
C MET A 102 -0.34 -11.04 1.49
N ASP A 103 -0.05 -11.94 2.43
CA ASP A 103 0.26 -11.61 3.82
C ASP A 103 1.56 -10.82 3.96
N GLN A 104 2.61 -11.23 3.24
CA GLN A 104 3.88 -10.51 3.16
C GLN A 104 3.70 -9.16 2.47
N TYR A 105 2.94 -9.13 1.37
CA TYR A 105 2.66 -7.88 0.67
C TYR A 105 1.93 -6.87 1.57
N ILE A 106 0.92 -7.29 2.32
CA ILE A 106 0.21 -6.42 3.27
C ILE A 106 1.17 -5.97 4.38
N HIS A 107 1.97 -6.88 4.93
CA HIS A 107 2.91 -6.58 6.00
C HIS A 107 3.95 -5.53 5.57
N ASP A 108 4.64 -5.76 4.45
CA ASP A 108 5.74 -4.90 4.00
C ASP A 108 5.24 -3.51 3.64
N ASN A 109 4.08 -3.39 2.98
CA ASN A 109 3.49 -2.07 2.74
C ASN A 109 3.11 -1.37 4.04
N THR A 110 2.67 -2.11 5.07
CA THR A 110 2.37 -1.51 6.39
C THR A 110 3.63 -0.92 7.03
N GLU A 111 4.72 -1.69 7.02
CA GLU A 111 6.01 -1.28 7.56
C GLU A 111 6.60 -0.10 6.78
N ASP A 112 6.60 -0.17 5.45
CA ASP A 112 7.10 0.87 4.55
C ASP A 112 6.40 2.20 4.84
N GLU A 113 5.07 2.24 4.84
CA GLU A 113 4.36 3.51 5.09
C GLU A 113 4.59 4.04 6.51
N ARG A 114 4.73 3.14 7.48
CA ARG A 114 5.05 3.53 8.86
C ARG A 114 6.42 4.17 8.95
N THR A 115 7.43 3.58 8.31
CA THR A 115 8.78 4.13 8.32
C THR A 115 8.87 5.43 7.53
N HIS A 116 8.12 5.57 6.43
CA HIS A 116 8.03 6.79 5.64
C HIS A 116 7.53 7.99 6.47
N PHE A 117 6.37 7.90 7.13
CA PHE A 117 5.88 9.03 7.93
C PHE A 117 6.78 9.31 9.13
N THR A 118 7.33 8.26 9.75
CA THR A 118 8.23 8.39 10.91
C THR A 118 9.49 9.16 10.51
N PHE A 119 10.07 8.82 9.35
CA PHE A 119 11.20 9.52 8.79
C PHE A 119 10.87 10.98 8.47
N LEU A 120 9.75 11.26 7.80
CA LEU A 120 9.35 12.63 7.44
C LEU A 120 9.16 13.51 8.69
N ASN A 121 8.50 13.00 9.72
CA ASN A 121 8.32 13.69 10.99
C ASN A 121 9.65 13.93 11.71
N ALA A 122 10.54 12.93 11.76
CA ALA A 122 11.87 13.08 12.35
C ALA A 122 12.70 14.12 11.58
N TYR A 123 12.61 14.13 10.25
CA TYR A 123 13.31 15.09 9.40
C TYR A 123 12.80 16.51 9.64
N LEU A 124 11.48 16.72 9.66
CA LEU A 124 10.86 18.01 10.01
C LEU A 124 11.36 18.51 11.37
N ALA A 125 11.31 17.66 12.39
CA ALA A 125 11.79 18.00 13.73
C ALA A 125 13.29 18.34 13.76
N SER A 126 14.12 17.59 13.02
CA SER A 126 15.57 17.86 12.90
C SER A 126 15.89 19.23 12.28
N LYS A 127 14.94 19.80 11.53
CA LYS A 127 15.03 21.13 10.89
C LYS A 127 14.29 22.22 11.67
N GLY A 128 13.74 21.92 12.85
CA GLY A 128 12.96 22.85 13.66
C GLY A 128 11.57 23.16 13.10
N ALA A 129 11.08 22.33 12.17
CA ALA A 129 9.71 22.41 11.66
C ALA A 129 8.78 21.53 12.51
N GLN A 130 7.49 21.87 12.52
CA GLN A 130 6.48 21.09 13.25
C GLN A 130 6.21 19.76 12.51
N PRO A 131 6.25 18.61 13.21
CA PRO A 131 5.81 17.33 12.67
C PRO A 131 4.28 17.29 12.51
N VAL A 132 3.78 16.26 11.85
CA VAL A 132 2.36 15.98 11.67
C VAL A 132 1.90 14.96 12.71
N ASP A 133 0.75 15.24 13.32
CA ASP A 133 0.01 14.34 14.18
C ASP A 133 -1.48 14.44 13.82
N LEU A 134 -2.09 13.30 13.47
CA LEU A 134 -3.50 13.19 13.11
C LEU A 134 -4.34 12.51 14.18
N GLU A 135 -3.78 12.14 15.34
CA GLU A 135 -4.48 11.33 16.36
C GLU A 135 -5.78 11.96 16.85
N GLN A 136 -5.86 13.29 16.92
CA GLN A 136 -7.10 14.02 17.24
C GLN A 136 -8.27 13.73 16.27
N PHE A 137 -7.99 13.23 15.06
CA PHE A 137 -8.99 12.88 14.05
C PHE A 137 -9.34 11.38 14.04
N ARG A 138 -8.66 10.55 14.83
CA ARG A 138 -8.87 9.09 14.94
C ARG A 138 -10.18 8.79 15.67
N THR A 139 -11.29 8.88 14.93
CA THR A 139 -12.64 8.87 15.48
C THR A 139 -13.55 7.82 14.85
N LEU A 140 -13.11 7.18 13.76
CA LEU A 140 -13.92 6.22 13.02
C LEU A 140 -13.87 4.85 13.69
N PRO A 141 -14.99 4.11 13.77
CA PRO A 141 -14.97 2.74 14.25
C PRO A 141 -14.24 1.83 13.24
N GLY A 142 -13.38 0.95 13.75
CA GLY A 142 -12.74 -0.11 12.97
C GLY A 142 -13.57 -1.40 12.91
N SER A 143 -12.96 -2.47 12.37
CA SER A 143 -13.53 -3.82 12.44
C SER A 143 -13.65 -4.29 13.89
N THR A 144 -14.70 -5.08 14.16
CA THR A 144 -14.84 -5.86 15.40
C THR A 144 -14.80 -7.35 15.14
N ALA A 145 -14.30 -7.78 13.98
CA ALA A 145 -14.00 -9.18 13.72
C ALA A 145 -12.82 -9.64 14.58
N THR A 146 -12.80 -10.93 14.94
CA THR A 146 -11.66 -11.57 15.59
C THR A 146 -10.39 -11.30 14.79
N GLY A 147 -9.31 -10.94 15.48
CA GLY A 147 -8.05 -10.53 14.85
C GLY A 147 -7.84 -9.02 14.85
N SER A 148 -8.89 -8.21 14.76
CA SER A 148 -8.72 -6.75 14.79
C SER A 148 -8.35 -6.26 16.19
N SER A 149 -7.56 -5.19 16.24
CA SER A 149 -7.24 -4.47 17.48
C SER A 149 -8.44 -3.74 18.11
N GLY A 150 -9.52 -3.53 17.34
CA GLY A 150 -10.71 -2.80 17.78
C GLY A 150 -10.48 -1.30 18.02
N LYS A 151 -9.31 -0.76 17.64
CA LYS A 151 -8.97 0.65 17.78
C LYS A 151 -9.81 1.52 16.84
N LEU A 152 -9.95 2.80 17.20
CA LEU A 152 -10.48 3.81 16.30
C LEU A 152 -9.51 4.08 15.13
N ARG A 153 -10.05 4.56 14.01
CA ARG A 153 -9.35 4.71 12.73
C ARG A 153 -9.39 6.14 12.23
N LEU A 154 -8.42 6.47 11.39
CA LEU A 154 -8.40 7.70 10.58
C LEU A 154 -9.12 7.49 9.26
N THR A 155 -9.19 6.25 8.81
CA THR A 155 -9.76 5.82 7.54
C THR A 155 -10.87 4.78 7.75
N ASN A 156 -11.61 4.42 6.69
CA ASN A 156 -12.72 3.48 6.80
C ASN A 156 -12.73 2.45 5.67
N LEU A 157 -12.31 1.23 5.97
CA LEU A 157 -12.34 0.10 5.04
C LEU A 157 -13.69 -0.62 4.96
N THR A 158 -14.69 -0.18 5.72
CA THR A 158 -16.02 -0.81 5.79
C THR A 158 -17.12 -0.09 5.00
N LYS A 159 -16.76 1.07 4.42
CA LYS A 159 -17.69 1.94 3.67
C LYS A 159 -17.00 2.57 2.45
N LEU A 160 -16.42 1.74 1.61
CA LEU A 160 -15.68 2.14 0.41
C LEU A 160 -16.59 2.32 -0.80
N THR A 161 -16.24 3.27 -1.66
CA THR A 161 -16.69 3.39 -3.05
C THR A 161 -15.44 3.45 -3.92
N LEU A 162 -15.28 2.53 -4.86
CA LEU A 162 -14.03 2.33 -5.61
C LEU A 162 -14.24 2.55 -7.12
N ASP A 163 -13.40 3.40 -7.71
CA ASP A 163 -13.28 3.46 -9.17
C ASP A 163 -12.45 2.28 -9.67
N THR A 164 -13.09 1.37 -10.40
CA THR A 164 -12.47 0.20 -11.01
C THR A 164 -12.26 0.37 -12.52
N SER A 165 -12.52 1.57 -13.07
CA SER A 165 -12.34 1.84 -14.51
C SER A 165 -10.88 1.82 -14.94
N TRP A 166 -9.93 2.02 -14.02
CA TRP A 166 -8.50 1.90 -14.33
C TRP A 166 -8.15 0.51 -14.85
N TRP A 167 -8.80 -0.55 -14.33
CA TRP A 167 -8.54 -1.92 -14.74
C TRP A 167 -8.90 -2.15 -16.21
N THR A 168 -10.06 -1.64 -16.64
CA THR A 168 -10.52 -1.76 -18.03
C THR A 168 -9.77 -0.79 -18.94
N ARG A 169 -9.39 0.39 -18.45
CA ARG A 169 -8.56 1.37 -19.14
C ARG A 169 -7.26 0.76 -19.64
N TYR A 170 -6.49 0.11 -18.78
CA TYR A 170 -5.20 -0.47 -19.13
C TYR A 170 -5.29 -1.86 -19.81
N ARG A 171 -6.49 -2.42 -19.95
CA ARG A 171 -6.74 -3.71 -20.64
C ARG A 171 -7.54 -3.58 -21.93
N SER A 172 -7.91 -2.37 -22.32
CA SER A 172 -8.65 -2.13 -23.56
C SER A 172 -7.80 -2.49 -24.78
N ARG A 173 -8.35 -3.29 -25.68
CA ARG A 173 -7.70 -3.65 -26.96
C ARG A 173 -8.01 -2.66 -28.09
N THR A 174 -9.00 -1.80 -27.89
CA THR A 174 -9.58 -0.95 -28.95
C THR A 174 -9.59 0.52 -28.61
N GLN A 175 -9.27 0.90 -27.37
CA GLN A 175 -9.21 2.28 -26.92
C GLN A 175 -7.86 2.54 -26.27
N ASN A 176 -7.28 3.72 -26.53
CA ASN A 176 -6.03 4.16 -25.92
C ASN A 176 -6.33 5.44 -25.10
N PRO A 177 -6.07 5.47 -23.78
CA PRO A 177 -6.38 6.63 -22.94
C PRO A 177 -5.66 7.92 -23.37
N ASP A 178 -4.47 7.83 -23.96
CA ASP A 178 -3.69 8.99 -24.40
C ASP A 178 -4.21 9.57 -25.72
N LEU A 179 -4.79 8.74 -26.58
CA LEU A 179 -5.33 9.14 -27.89
C LEU A 179 -6.83 9.47 -27.85
N SER A 180 -7.54 8.98 -26.82
CA SER A 180 -8.98 9.13 -26.66
C SER A 180 -9.33 9.66 -25.25
N PRO A 181 -8.90 10.88 -24.88
CA PRO A 181 -9.05 11.39 -23.51
C PRO A 181 -10.50 11.58 -23.06
N GLY A 182 -11.46 11.67 -24.01
CA GLY A 182 -12.89 11.77 -23.71
C GLY A 182 -13.62 10.41 -23.60
N PHE A 183 -12.93 9.28 -23.82
CA PHE A 183 -13.56 7.97 -23.71
C PHE A 183 -13.75 7.58 -22.25
N VAL A 184 -14.99 7.29 -21.87
CA VAL A 184 -15.32 6.82 -20.51
C VAL A 184 -15.15 5.30 -20.48
N PHE A 185 -14.11 4.84 -19.79
CA PHE A 185 -13.85 3.41 -19.61
C PHE A 185 -14.87 2.80 -18.63
N PRO A 186 -15.44 1.62 -18.93
CA PRO A 186 -16.43 1.00 -18.06
C PRO A 186 -15.79 0.53 -16.75
N GLN A 187 -16.59 0.50 -15.68
CA GLN A 187 -16.19 -0.10 -14.41
C GLN A 187 -16.00 -1.61 -14.56
N ALA A 188 -14.89 -2.15 -14.05
CA ALA A 188 -14.65 -3.60 -14.07
C ALA A 188 -15.67 -4.34 -13.19
N ILE A 189 -15.98 -3.76 -12.02
CA ILE A 189 -17.08 -4.18 -11.16
C ILE A 189 -18.00 -2.97 -10.98
N PRO A 190 -19.11 -2.88 -11.74
CA PRO A 190 -19.98 -1.72 -11.72
C PRO A 190 -20.48 -1.35 -10.32
N ASP A 191 -20.82 -2.36 -9.51
CA ASP A 191 -21.35 -2.17 -8.15
C ASP A 191 -20.35 -1.45 -7.22
N LEU A 192 -19.05 -1.71 -7.33
CA LEU A 192 -18.05 -1.05 -6.47
C LEU A 192 -17.95 0.47 -6.69
N SER A 193 -18.35 0.96 -7.88
CA SER A 193 -18.30 2.38 -8.23
C SER A 193 -19.43 3.23 -7.62
N HIS A 194 -20.39 2.59 -6.96
CA HIS A 194 -21.48 3.25 -6.24
C HIS A 194 -21.80 2.53 -4.93
N GLY A 195 -22.39 3.23 -3.95
CA GLY A 195 -22.72 2.62 -2.66
C GLY A 195 -21.52 2.46 -1.72
N GLN A 196 -21.68 1.67 -0.67
CA GLN A 196 -20.71 1.49 0.42
C GLN A 196 -20.40 0.01 0.60
N HIS A 197 -19.14 -0.35 0.35
CA HIS A 197 -18.65 -1.72 0.37
C HIS A 197 -17.59 -1.91 1.45
N THR A 198 -17.38 -3.16 1.89
CA THR A 198 -16.38 -3.48 2.90
C THR A 198 -15.24 -4.26 2.27
N ALA A 199 -14.01 -3.83 2.53
CA ALA A 199 -12.78 -4.52 2.14
C ALA A 199 -12.17 -5.35 3.27
N ILE A 200 -12.68 -5.24 4.49
CA ILE A 200 -12.35 -6.11 5.62
C ILE A 200 -13.64 -6.67 6.24
N PRO A 201 -13.62 -7.81 6.94
CA PRO A 201 -14.78 -8.25 7.71
C PRO A 201 -15.14 -7.20 8.77
N ARG A 202 -16.40 -6.80 8.86
CA ARG A 202 -16.87 -5.82 9.86
C ARG A 202 -17.01 -6.47 11.23
N THR A 203 -17.49 -7.71 11.23
CA THR A 203 -17.70 -8.58 12.40
C THR A 203 -17.44 -10.03 12.00
N ASN A 204 -17.45 -10.95 12.96
CA ASN A 204 -17.37 -12.40 12.69
C ASN A 204 -18.55 -12.96 11.87
N ASN A 205 -19.63 -12.21 11.69
CA ASN A 205 -20.70 -12.66 10.80
C ASN A 205 -20.27 -12.65 9.33
N ASP A 206 -19.40 -11.71 8.95
CA ASP A 206 -18.90 -11.60 7.58
C ASP A 206 -17.94 -12.76 7.24
N THR A 207 -17.37 -13.45 8.25
CA THR A 207 -16.47 -14.59 8.05
C THR A 207 -17.18 -15.94 7.96
N ASN A 208 -18.51 -15.98 8.16
CA ASN A 208 -19.28 -17.22 8.19
C ASN A 208 -19.77 -17.68 6.81
N ASP A 209 -19.75 -16.80 5.81
CA ASP A 209 -20.09 -17.12 4.41
C ASP A 209 -18.84 -16.96 3.54
N PRO A 210 -18.25 -18.07 3.04
CA PRO A 210 -17.06 -18.03 2.20
C PRO A 210 -17.22 -17.18 0.93
N ASN A 211 -18.43 -17.12 0.35
CA ASN A 211 -18.64 -16.33 -0.87
C ASN A 211 -18.64 -14.84 -0.54
N LEU A 212 -19.32 -14.44 0.54
CA LEU A 212 -19.26 -13.05 1.02
C LEU A 212 -17.83 -12.66 1.37
N LEU A 213 -17.11 -13.52 2.11
CA LEU A 213 -15.76 -13.22 2.52
C LEU A 213 -14.80 -13.07 1.34
N GLN A 214 -14.96 -13.88 0.29
CA GLN A 214 -14.19 -13.70 -0.94
C GLN A 214 -14.56 -12.40 -1.67
N VAL A 215 -15.82 -11.96 -1.65
CA VAL A 215 -16.21 -10.64 -2.20
C VAL A 215 -15.53 -9.51 -1.43
N ILE A 216 -15.42 -9.63 -0.10
CA ILE A 216 -14.71 -8.67 0.75
C ILE A 216 -13.21 -8.64 0.39
N ALA A 217 -12.57 -9.80 0.28
CA ALA A 217 -11.17 -9.92 -0.13
C ALA A 217 -10.94 -9.34 -1.54
N ASN A 218 -11.82 -9.62 -2.50
CA ASN A 218 -11.73 -9.04 -3.85
C ASN A 218 -11.90 -7.52 -3.84
N THR A 219 -12.72 -6.98 -2.94
CA THR A 219 -12.85 -5.53 -2.73
C THR A 219 -11.55 -4.94 -2.20
N ALA A 220 -10.87 -5.63 -1.27
CA ALA A 220 -9.53 -5.27 -0.82
C ALA A 220 -8.53 -5.22 -1.98
N GLY A 221 -8.53 -6.23 -2.84
CA GLY A 221 -7.66 -6.28 -4.03
C GLY A 221 -7.79 -5.06 -4.94
N PHE A 222 -9.01 -4.56 -5.19
CA PHE A 222 -9.20 -3.31 -5.94
C PHE A 222 -8.76 -2.06 -5.16
N HIS A 223 -8.93 -2.07 -3.84
CA HIS A 223 -8.52 -0.97 -2.98
C HIS A 223 -6.99 -0.88 -2.83
N PHE A 224 -6.26 -2.00 -2.77
CA PHE A 224 -4.79 -2.02 -2.69
C PHE A 224 -4.17 -1.17 -3.80
N ALA A 225 -4.58 -1.41 -5.04
CA ALA A 225 -4.13 -0.61 -6.19
C ALA A 225 -4.47 0.89 -6.06
N THR A 226 -5.54 1.24 -5.35
CA THR A 226 -5.92 2.64 -5.11
C THR A 226 -5.01 3.30 -4.07
N ILE A 227 -4.60 2.57 -3.03
CA ILE A 227 -3.61 3.06 -2.05
C ILE A 227 -2.28 3.30 -2.78
N GLU A 228 -1.76 2.31 -3.49
CA GLU A 228 -0.47 2.40 -4.19
C GLU A 228 -0.40 3.50 -5.26
N GLN A 229 -1.53 3.82 -5.90
CA GLN A 229 -1.58 4.93 -6.86
C GLN A 229 -1.42 6.30 -6.20
N GLY A 230 -1.76 6.42 -4.90
CA GLY A 230 -1.51 7.59 -4.09
C GLY A 230 -0.03 8.00 -4.15
N GLY A 231 0.86 7.14 -3.65
CA GLY A 231 2.30 7.40 -3.66
C GLY A 231 2.89 7.59 -5.06
N ASN A 232 2.45 6.79 -6.04
CA ASN A 232 2.98 6.86 -7.41
C ASN A 232 2.63 8.14 -8.19
N SER A 233 1.56 8.84 -7.82
CA SER A 233 1.12 10.06 -8.51
C SER A 233 1.37 11.34 -7.70
N LEU A 234 1.22 11.25 -6.38
CA LEU A 234 1.33 12.39 -5.47
C LEU A 234 2.76 12.92 -5.39
N TYR A 235 3.73 12.03 -5.15
CA TYR A 235 5.13 12.44 -4.96
C TYR A 235 5.77 13.04 -6.21
N PRO A 236 5.59 12.48 -7.42
CA PRO A 236 6.09 13.14 -8.64
C PRO A 236 5.45 14.52 -8.88
N SER A 237 4.15 14.65 -8.59
CA SER A 237 3.44 15.93 -8.72
C SER A 237 3.95 16.98 -7.72
N MET A 238 4.30 16.56 -6.51
CA MET A 238 4.91 17.42 -5.50
C MET A 238 6.35 17.81 -5.86
N ALA A 239 7.14 16.87 -6.40
CA ALA A 239 8.51 17.13 -6.81
C ALA A 239 8.62 18.21 -7.90
N GLN A 240 7.60 18.34 -8.76
CA GLN A 240 7.51 19.42 -9.75
C GLN A 240 7.25 20.80 -9.13
N ARG A 241 6.83 20.87 -7.87
CA ARG A 241 6.45 22.09 -7.13
C ARG A 241 7.42 22.45 -6.01
N ALA A 242 8.42 21.59 -5.77
CA ALA A 242 9.47 21.77 -4.76
C ALA A 242 10.63 22.63 -5.29
#